data_AF-A0A352ISR4-F1
#
_entry.id   AF-A0A352ISR4-F1
#
_cell.length_a   1.000
_cell.length_b   1.000
_cell.length_c   1.000
_cell.angle_alpha   90.00
_cell.angle_beta   90.00
_cell.angle_gamma   90.00
#
_symmetry.space_group_name_H-M   'P 1'
#
loop_
_entity.id
_entity.type
_entity.pdbx_description
1 polymer ?
#
loop_
_entity_poly.entity_id
_entity_poly.type
_entity_poly.pdbx_seq_one_letter_code
_entity_poly.pdbx_strand_id
1 'polypeptide(L)'
;VIENRLMLGQTWKQALEDIRRDAMRSGMMPSINAMAAAGIVSLPGMMTGQILAGSPPAVAVKYQILVMLIITVGTGFGALMAVSWGGRRLFDDRERLRLDRLVKQ
;
A
#
# COMPACT_ATOMS: atom_id res chain seq x y z
N VAL A 1 2.39 22.19 -8.68
CA VAL A 1 1.02 21.69 -9.02
C VAL A 1 0.09 21.76 -7.82
N ILE A 2 0.48 21.23 -6.65
CA ILE A 2 -0.37 21.25 -5.44
C ILE A 2 -0.66 22.70 -4.97
N GLU A 3 0.36 23.56 -4.92
CA GLU A 3 0.19 24.99 -4.57
C GLU A 3 -0.70 25.74 -5.55
N ASN A 4 -0.55 25.47 -6.85
CA ASN A 4 -1.40 26.09 -7.88
C ASN A 4 -2.88 25.68 -7.73
N ARG A 5 -3.15 24.42 -7.36
CA ARG A 5 -4.50 23.93 -7.04
C ARG A 5 -5.08 24.57 -5.78
N LEU A 6 -4.26 24.74 -4.73
CA LEU A 6 -4.66 25.48 -3.52
C LEU A 6 -4.97 26.96 -3.84
N MET A 7 -4.18 27.61 -4.70
CA MET A 7 -4.41 28.99 -5.13
C MET A 7 -5.69 29.17 -5.96
N LEU A 8 -6.14 28.11 -6.65
CA LEU A 8 -7.42 28.07 -7.35
C LEU A 8 -8.63 27.81 -6.40
N GLY A 9 -8.39 27.78 -5.09
CA GLY A 9 -9.42 27.57 -4.07
C GLY A 9 -9.78 26.10 -3.81
N GLN A 10 -9.00 25.14 -4.35
CA GLN A 10 -9.22 23.73 -4.02
C GLN A 10 -8.75 23.43 -2.60
N THR A 11 -9.53 22.62 -1.88
CA THR A 11 -9.15 22.16 -0.54
C THR A 11 -7.93 21.23 -0.62
N TRP A 12 -7.17 21.13 0.48
CA TRP A 12 -6.01 20.21 0.57
C TRP A 12 -6.34 18.76 0.20
N LYS A 13 -7.57 18.30 0.48
CA LYS A 13 -8.04 16.95 0.13
C LYS A 13 -8.08 16.74 -1.38
N GLN A 14 -8.59 17.72 -2.13
CA GLN A 14 -8.69 17.67 -3.59
C GLN A 14 -7.32 17.82 -4.25
N ALA A 15 -6.47 18.71 -3.70
CA ALA A 15 -5.12 18.91 -4.22
C ALA A 15 -4.22 17.67 -4.04
N LEU A 16 -4.45 16.87 -2.99
CA LEU A 16 -3.69 15.65 -2.66
C LEU A 16 -4.32 14.36 -3.20
N GLU A 17 -5.55 14.41 -3.74
CA GLU A 17 -6.30 13.21 -4.11
C GLU A 17 -5.57 12.33 -5.14
N ASP A 18 -5.07 12.95 -6.22
CA ASP A 18 -4.33 12.25 -7.28
C ASP A 18 -3.04 11.61 -6.73
N ILE A 19 -2.30 12.35 -5.90
CA ILE A 19 -1.05 11.88 -5.27
C ILE A 19 -1.34 10.73 -4.30
N ARG A 20 -2.43 10.81 -3.54
CA ARG A 20 -2.85 9.75 -2.63
C ARG A 20 -3.20 8.49 -3.41
N ARG A 21 -3.87 8.63 -4.57
CA ARG A 21 -4.23 7.52 -5.43
C ARG A 21 -3.00 6.84 -6.05
N ASP A 22 -2.02 7.62 -6.50
CA ASP A 22 -0.78 7.12 -7.07
C ASP A 22 0.13 6.47 -6.01
N ALA A 23 0.20 7.05 -4.80
CA ALA A 23 0.91 6.46 -3.67
C ALA A 23 0.29 5.13 -3.24
N MET A 24 -1.05 5.07 -3.18
CA MET A 24 -1.79 3.82 -2.91
C MET A 24 -1.54 2.76 -3.98
N ARG A 25 -1.64 3.13 -5.27
CA ARG A 25 -1.30 2.20 -6.37
C ARG A 25 0.13 1.69 -6.24
N SER A 26 1.08 2.57 -6.02
CA SER A 26 2.50 2.21 -5.90
C SER A 26 2.78 1.29 -4.71
N GLY A 27 2.12 1.53 -3.57
CA GLY A 27 2.26 0.68 -2.38
C GLY A 27 1.56 -0.67 -2.49
N MET A 28 0.47 -0.78 -3.25
CA MET A 28 -0.29 -2.02 -3.41
C MET A 28 0.19 -2.90 -4.57
N MET A 29 0.84 -2.32 -5.59
CA MET A 29 1.35 -3.06 -6.76
C MET A 29 2.22 -4.28 -6.40
N PRO A 30 3.16 -4.21 -5.44
CA PRO A 30 3.98 -5.37 -5.05
C PRO A 30 3.15 -6.53 -4.49
N SER A 31 2.17 -6.24 -3.62
CA SER A 31 1.30 -7.27 -3.03
C SER A 31 0.42 -7.93 -4.10
N ILE A 32 -0.12 -7.14 -5.03
CA ILE A 32 -0.95 -7.64 -6.13
C ILE A 32 -0.12 -8.50 -7.09
N ASN A 33 1.07 -8.04 -7.49
CA ASN A 33 1.94 -8.79 -8.39
C ASN A 33 2.42 -10.11 -7.75
N ALA A 34 2.73 -10.10 -6.46
CA ALA A 34 3.08 -11.31 -5.72
C ALA A 34 1.90 -12.30 -5.67
N MET A 35 0.67 -11.80 -5.46
CA MET A 35 -0.55 -12.61 -5.45
C MET A 35 -0.88 -13.20 -6.83
N ALA A 36 -0.69 -12.44 -7.91
CA ALA A 36 -0.93 -12.92 -9.27
C ALA A 36 0.14 -13.93 -9.73
N ALA A 37 1.39 -13.79 -9.29
CA ALA A 37 2.46 -14.73 -9.60
C ALA A 37 2.33 -16.07 -8.84
N ALA A 38 1.77 -16.03 -7.62
CA ALA A 38 1.49 -17.22 -6.84
C ALA A 38 0.38 -18.06 -7.50
N GLY A 39 0.72 -19.29 -7.90
CA GLY A 39 -0.22 -20.23 -8.52
C GLY A 39 -0.11 -20.37 -10.04
N ILE A 40 0.44 -19.40 -10.78
CA ILE A 40 0.71 -19.53 -12.23
C ILE A 40 2.16 -19.95 -12.52
N VAL A 41 3.15 -19.34 -11.86
CA VAL A 41 4.58 -19.55 -12.18
C VAL A 41 5.30 -20.40 -11.13
N SER A 42 4.79 -20.44 -9.90
CA SER A 42 5.38 -21.26 -8.83
C SER A 42 4.34 -21.65 -7.78
N LEU A 43 4.46 -22.88 -7.25
CA LEU A 43 3.97 -23.17 -5.91
C LEU A 43 4.83 -22.31 -4.96
N PRO A 44 4.23 -21.37 -4.19
CA PRO A 44 4.98 -20.52 -3.27
C PRO A 44 5.85 -21.38 -2.35
N GLY A 45 7.10 -20.97 -2.08
CA GLY A 45 8.08 -21.81 -1.36
C GLY A 45 7.62 -22.33 0.01
N MET A 46 6.73 -21.60 0.69
CA MET A 46 6.07 -22.06 1.92
C MET A 46 5.14 -23.25 1.66
N MET A 47 4.33 -23.19 0.60
CA MET A 47 3.39 -24.25 0.23
C MET A 47 4.15 -25.52 -0.19
N THR A 48 5.20 -25.41 -1.00
CA THR A 48 6.06 -26.54 -1.37
C THR A 48 6.79 -27.11 -0.15
N GLY A 49 7.30 -26.26 0.74
CA GLY A 49 7.95 -26.69 1.99
C GLY A 49 7.00 -27.46 2.91
N GLN A 50 5.74 -27.02 3.04
CA GLN A 50 4.72 -27.74 3.82
C GLN A 50 4.33 -29.07 3.19
N ILE A 51 4.24 -29.14 1.86
CA ILE A 51 3.95 -30.40 1.15
C ILE A 51 5.11 -31.39 1.33
N LEU A 52 6.36 -30.95 1.17
CA LEU A 52 7.55 -31.79 1.38
C LEU A 52 7.69 -32.26 2.84
N ALA A 53 7.21 -31.47 3.80
CA ALA A 53 7.15 -31.84 5.21
C ALA A 53 6.03 -32.84 5.56
N GLY A 54 5.27 -33.32 4.57
CA GLY A 54 4.21 -34.31 4.74
C GLY A 54 2.84 -33.72 5.08
N SER A 55 2.66 -32.40 5.00
CA SER A 55 1.37 -31.76 5.25
C SER A 55 0.42 -31.95 4.06
N PRO A 56 -0.90 -32.19 4.27
CA PRO A 56 -1.85 -32.36 3.18
C PRO A 56 -1.87 -31.14 2.24
N PRO A 57 -1.78 -31.32 0.91
CA PRO A 57 -1.72 -30.21 -0.05
C PRO A 57 -2.91 -29.26 0.07
N ALA A 58 -4.09 -29.79 0.36
CA ALA A 58 -5.30 -29.01 0.58
C ALA A 58 -5.21 -28.05 1.78
N VAL A 59 -4.41 -28.39 2.79
CA VAL A 59 -4.16 -27.54 3.96
C VAL A 59 -3.13 -26.46 3.61
N ALA A 60 -2.05 -26.83 2.93
CA ALA A 60 -1.00 -25.89 2.51
C ALA A 60 -1.54 -24.76 1.61
N VAL A 61 -2.44 -25.07 0.67
CA VAL A 61 -3.11 -24.06 -0.18
C VAL A 61 -3.93 -23.07 0.66
N LYS A 62 -4.73 -23.57 1.61
CA LYS A 62 -5.61 -22.73 2.43
C LYS A 62 -4.81 -21.74 3.27
N TYR A 63 -3.73 -22.21 3.90
CA TYR A 63 -2.83 -21.34 4.66
C TYR A 63 -2.13 -20.31 3.78
N GLN A 64 -1.68 -20.72 2.58
CA GLN A 64 -1.04 -19.80 1.65
C GLN A 64 -1.97 -18.65 1.24
N ILE A 65 -3.23 -18.95 0.88
CA ILE A 65 -4.24 -17.93 0.55
C ILE A 65 -4.50 -17.02 1.76
N LEU A 66 -4.65 -17.59 2.95
CA LEU A 66 -4.85 -16.83 4.18
C LEU A 66 -3.72 -15.84 4.44
N VAL A 67 -2.46 -16.29 4.32
CA VAL A 67 -1.28 -15.44 4.53
C VAL A 67 -1.23 -14.31 3.50
N MET A 68 -1.48 -14.59 2.22
CA MET A 68 -1.48 -13.56 1.18
C MET A 68 -2.58 -12.53 1.37
N LEU A 69 -3.75 -12.93 1.87
CA LEU A 69 -4.82 -12.02 2.25
C LEU A 69 -4.39 -11.13 3.42
N ILE A 70 -3.81 -11.70 4.47
CA ILE A 70 -3.34 -10.94 5.64
C ILE A 70 -2.26 -9.93 5.24
N ILE A 71 -1.28 -10.32 4.42
CA ILE A 71 -0.22 -9.43 3.94
C ILE A 71 -0.81 -8.29 3.09
N THR A 72 -1.72 -8.62 2.17
CA THR A 72 -2.35 -7.62 1.28
C THR A 72 -3.18 -6.63 2.09
N VAL A 73 -3.98 -7.12 3.04
CA VAL A 73 -4.79 -6.27 3.92
C VAL A 73 -3.88 -5.41 4.79
N GLY A 74 -2.85 -5.98 5.41
CA GLY A 74 -1.90 -5.25 6.25
C GLY A 74 -1.15 -4.17 5.47
N THR A 75 -0.69 -4.48 4.25
CA THR A 75 0.00 -3.51 3.38
C THR A 75 -0.95 -2.43 2.88
N GLY A 76 -2.19 -2.78 2.51
CA GLY A 76 -3.22 -1.83 2.11
C GLY A 76 -3.61 -0.87 3.23
N PHE A 77 -3.86 -1.39 4.44
CA PHE A 77 -4.12 -0.55 5.62
C PHE A 77 -2.90 0.30 6.00
N GLY A 78 -1.70 -0.28 5.96
CA GLY A 78 -0.45 0.44 6.21
C GLY A 78 -0.24 1.59 5.24
N ALA A 79 -0.46 1.37 3.94
CA ALA A 79 -0.38 2.41 2.92
C ALA A 79 -1.45 3.50 3.12
N LEU A 80 -2.70 3.13 3.43
CA LEU A 80 -3.75 4.09 3.75
C LEU A 80 -3.41 4.94 4.98
N MET A 81 -2.92 4.31 6.05
CA MET A 81 -2.48 5.01 7.26
C MET A 81 -1.27 5.90 6.98
N ALA A 82 -0.27 5.41 6.24
CA ALA A 82 0.92 6.17 5.89
C ALA A 82 0.58 7.40 5.04
N VAL A 83 -0.29 7.26 4.05
CA VAL A 83 -0.65 8.37 3.17
C VAL A 83 -1.60 9.36 3.87
N SER A 84 -2.54 8.87 4.69
CA SER A 84 -3.42 9.76 5.47
C SER A 84 -2.67 10.52 6.56
N TRP A 85 -1.75 9.87 7.27
CA TRP A 85 -0.87 10.52 8.23
C TRP A 85 0.11 11.44 7.53
N GLY A 86 0.75 11.01 6.43
CA GLY A 86 1.62 11.84 5.61
C GLY A 86 0.93 13.13 5.17
N GLY A 87 -0.30 13.05 4.67
CA GLY A 87 -1.12 14.22 4.33
C GLY A 87 -1.38 15.13 5.53
N ARG A 88 -1.83 14.59 6.67
CA ARG A 88 -2.03 15.37 7.91
C ARG A 88 -0.74 15.97 8.48
N ARG A 89 0.42 15.35 8.24
CA ARG A 89 1.73 15.83 8.69
C ARG A 89 2.25 16.94 7.78
N LEU A 90 1.94 16.90 6.49
CA LEU A 90 2.38 17.88 5.49
C LEU A 90 1.54 19.16 5.49
N PHE A 91 0.25 19.04 5.76
CA PHE A 91 -0.70 20.15 5.79
C PHE A 91 -1.00 20.55 7.23
N ASP A 92 -0.65 21.78 7.59
CA ASP A 92 -0.96 22.37 8.92
C ASP A 92 -2.43 22.85 8.96
N ASP A 93 -2.95 23.21 10.15
CA ASP A 93 -4.34 23.70 10.39
C ASP A 93 -4.77 24.92 9.52
N ARG A 94 -3.82 25.50 8.77
CA ARG A 94 -4.03 26.64 7.86
C ARG A 94 -3.98 26.27 6.37
N GLU A 95 -4.08 24.99 6.01
CA GLU A 95 -3.97 24.48 4.63
C GLU A 95 -2.65 24.84 3.92
N ARG A 96 -1.65 25.33 4.66
CA ARG A 96 -0.32 25.60 4.13
C ARG A 96 0.46 24.30 4.02
N LEU A 97 0.92 24.04 2.80
CA LEU A 97 1.81 22.93 2.48
C LEU A 97 3.20 23.26 3.04
N ARG A 98 3.58 22.64 4.17
CA ARG A 98 4.89 22.89 4.79
C ARG A 98 5.95 22.02 4.14
N LEU A 99 6.44 22.46 2.97
CA LEU A 99 7.59 21.86 2.29
C LEU A 99 8.85 21.83 3.18
N ASP A 100 8.92 22.71 4.19
CA ASP A 100 9.96 22.70 5.24
C ASP A 100 10.10 21.36 5.98
N ARG A 101 9.07 20.50 6.00
CA ARG A 101 9.15 19.18 6.63
C ARG A 101 9.65 18.07 5.68
N LEU A 102 9.69 18.32 4.38
CA LEU A 102 10.19 17.39 3.37
C LEU A 102 11.65 17.69 3.01
N VAL A 103 12.03 18.96 2.99
CA VAL A 103 13.41 19.37 2.78
C VAL A 103 14.11 19.38 4.14
N LYS A 104 14.66 18.23 4.50
CA LYS A 104 15.68 18.16 5.56
C LYS A 104 16.87 19.00 5.07
N GLN A 105 17.12 20.16 5.68
CA GLN A 105 18.47 20.75 5.65
C GLN A 105 19.45 19.76 6.28
#